data_AF-A0A059EBK9-F1
#
_entry.id   AF-A0A059EBK9-F1
#
_cell.length_a   1.000
_cell.length_b   1.000
_cell.length_c   1.000
_cell.angle_alpha   90.00
_cell.angle_beta   90.00
_cell.angle_gamma   90.00
#
_symmetry.space_group_name_H-M   'P 1'
#
loop_
_entity.id
_entity.type
_entity.pdbx_description
1 polymer ?
#
loop_
_entity_poly.entity_id
_entity_poly.type
_entity_poly.pdbx_seq_one_letter_code
_entity_poly.pdbx_strand_id
1 'polypeptide(L)'
;MSNVSFSAYAALGSVQPTKTPEKPAQAEEGKSSGLAEGFSTFKAALQDAEQAAMQTAVSGADPHAMVEALAQAELVLDAAVTVRDKVVEAYQELLRMPV
;
A
#
# COMPACT_ATOMS: atom_id res chain seq x y z
N MET A 1 33.95 -16.33 28.53
CA MET A 1 33.47 -15.08 27.91
C MET A 1 31.99 -15.26 27.64
N SER A 2 31.14 -14.63 28.45
CA SER A 2 29.69 -14.81 28.43
C SER A 2 29.07 -13.78 27.48
N ASN A 3 28.57 -14.22 26.32
CA ASN A 3 27.80 -13.35 25.44
C ASN A 3 26.34 -13.32 25.91
N VAL A 4 25.91 -12.18 26.43
CA VAL A 4 24.50 -11.87 26.71
C VAL A 4 23.87 -11.39 25.41
N SER A 5 23.01 -12.19 24.81
CA SER A 5 22.21 -11.83 23.64
C SER A 5 20.87 -11.22 24.06
N PHE A 6 20.61 -9.99 23.62
CA PHE A 6 19.39 -9.22 23.88
C PHE A 6 18.35 -9.48 22.77
N SER A 7 17.46 -10.46 22.95
CA SER A 7 16.37 -10.76 22.01
C SER A 7 15.07 -10.11 22.46
N ALA A 8 14.96 -8.78 22.34
CA ALA A 8 13.74 -8.04 22.67
C ALA A 8 12.63 -8.14 21.58
N TYR A 9 12.97 -8.63 20.38
CA TYR A 9 12.03 -8.67 19.26
C TYR A 9 11.33 -10.01 19.03
N ALA A 10 11.71 -11.07 19.75
CA ALA A 10 11.06 -12.39 19.61
C ALA A 10 9.79 -12.53 20.46
N ALA A 11 9.51 -11.59 21.37
CA ALA A 11 8.34 -11.62 22.26
C ALA A 11 7.06 -11.04 21.63
N LEU A 12 7.13 -10.47 20.43
CA LEU A 12 5.94 -9.94 19.73
C LEU A 12 5.19 -11.00 18.90
N GLY A 13 5.54 -12.28 19.04
CA GLY A 13 4.99 -13.38 18.23
C GLY A 13 4.01 -14.31 18.95
N SER A 14 3.77 -14.15 20.25
CA SER A 14 2.89 -15.04 21.02
C SER A 14 1.73 -14.30 21.66
N VAL A 15 0.83 -13.77 20.83
CA VAL A 15 -0.53 -13.43 21.27
C VAL A 15 -1.31 -14.74 21.37
N GLN A 16 -1.65 -15.09 22.60
CA GLN A 16 -2.42 -16.27 22.99
C GLN A 16 -3.88 -16.15 22.49
N PRO A 17 -4.50 -17.20 21.93
CA PRO A 17 -5.87 -17.14 21.44
C PRO A 17 -6.87 -17.39 22.59
N THR A 18 -7.56 -16.35 23.05
CA THR A 18 -8.80 -16.51 23.81
C THR A 18 -9.98 -16.63 22.83
N LYS A 19 -10.53 -17.85 22.72
CA LYS A 19 -11.88 -18.15 22.20
C LYS A 19 -12.89 -17.69 23.28
N THR A 20 -14.13 -17.23 23.10
CA THR A 20 -15.22 -17.25 22.08
C THR A 20 -16.37 -16.39 22.68
N PRO A 21 -17.60 -16.25 22.12
CA PRO A 21 -18.11 -16.07 20.75
C PRO A 21 -19.10 -14.87 20.63
N GLU A 22 -19.18 -14.17 19.49
CA GLU A 22 -20.48 -13.69 18.93
C GLU A 22 -20.29 -13.12 17.51
N LYS A 23 -21.22 -13.50 16.64
CA LYS A 23 -21.32 -13.28 15.18
C LYS A 23 -21.66 -11.79 14.89
N PRO A 24 -21.23 -11.15 13.76
CA PRO A 24 -21.06 -11.72 12.43
C PRO A 24 -19.70 -11.46 11.79
N ALA A 25 -18.91 -12.52 11.63
CA ALA A 25 -17.82 -12.53 10.65
C ALA A 25 -18.42 -12.77 9.25
N GLN A 26 -18.79 -11.68 8.60
CA GLN A 26 -18.65 -11.51 7.15
C GLN A 26 -17.95 -10.16 6.92
N ALA A 27 -16.76 -10.03 7.50
CA ALA A 27 -15.83 -8.96 7.15
C ALA A 27 -14.76 -9.57 6.23
N GLU A 28 -15.06 -9.54 4.95
CA GLU A 28 -14.12 -9.14 3.90
C GLU A 28 -12.74 -9.84 3.84
N GLU A 29 -12.72 -11.16 3.65
CA GLU A 29 -11.50 -11.88 3.20
C GLU A 29 -11.06 -11.53 1.76
N GLY A 30 -11.80 -10.68 1.04
CA GLY A 30 -11.50 -10.30 -0.35
C GLY A 30 -10.78 -8.97 -0.57
N LYS A 31 -10.60 -8.13 0.46
CA LYS A 31 -10.13 -6.73 0.28
C LYS A 31 -8.61 -6.54 0.37
N SER A 32 -7.90 -7.46 1.02
CA SER A 32 -6.43 -7.42 1.11
C SER A 32 -5.76 -7.78 -0.22
N SER A 33 -6.36 -8.71 -0.99
CA SER A 33 -5.85 -9.11 -2.31
C SER A 33 -5.90 -7.97 -3.32
N GLY A 34 -7.02 -7.23 -3.38
CA GLY A 34 -7.17 -6.11 -4.31
C GLY A 34 -6.23 -4.93 -4.03
N LEU A 35 -5.88 -4.69 -2.76
CA LEU A 35 -4.92 -3.65 -2.40
C LEU A 35 -3.49 -4.03 -2.80
N ALA A 36 -3.09 -5.29 -2.59
CA ALA A 36 -1.79 -5.78 -3.01
C ALA A 36 -1.61 -5.76 -4.54
N GLU A 37 -2.66 -6.14 -5.28
CA GLU A 37 -2.68 -6.10 -6.73
C GLU A 37 -2.66 -4.65 -7.26
N GLY A 38 -3.42 -3.74 -6.65
CA GLY A 38 -3.36 -2.30 -6.94
C GLY A 38 -1.96 -1.70 -6.71
N PHE A 39 -1.27 -2.12 -5.65
CA PHE A 39 0.11 -1.70 -5.39
C PHE A 39 1.09 -2.22 -6.45
N SER A 40 0.94 -3.48 -6.90
CA SER A 40 1.75 -4.01 -7.99
C SER A 40 1.52 -3.28 -9.31
N THR A 41 0.27 -2.92 -9.60
CA THR A 41 -0.12 -2.15 -10.79
C THR A 41 0.44 -0.73 -10.75
N PHE A 42 0.40 -0.07 -9.59
CA PHE A 42 1.03 1.23 -9.40
C PHE A 42 2.54 1.18 -9.64
N LYS A 43 3.22 0.17 -9.09
CA LYS A 43 4.66 -0.02 -9.29
C LYS A 43 4.99 -0.21 -10.77
N ALA A 44 4.21 -1.01 -11.50
CA ALA A 44 4.39 -1.19 -12.93
C ALA A 44 4.21 0.13 -13.71
N ALA A 45 3.12 0.86 -13.45
CA ALA A 45 2.85 2.15 -14.10
C ALA A 45 3.97 3.18 -13.85
N LEU A 46 4.52 3.23 -12.64
CA LEU A 46 5.64 4.11 -12.31
C LEU A 46 6.91 3.73 -13.08
N GLN A 47 7.22 2.44 -13.15
CA GLN A 47 8.39 1.94 -13.88
C GLN A 47 8.29 2.23 -15.38
N ASP A 48 7.10 2.04 -15.96
CA ASP A 48 6.84 2.34 -17.37
C ASP A 48 6.99 3.85 -17.65
N ALA A 49 6.47 4.71 -16.76
CA ALA A 49 6.64 6.16 -16.86
C ALA A 49 8.11 6.60 -16.76
N GLU A 50 8.87 6.02 -15.82
CA GLU A 50 10.31 6.28 -15.70
C GLU A 50 11.07 5.84 -16.94
N GLN A 51 10.76 4.67 -17.48
CA GLN A 51 11.43 4.15 -18.67
C GLN A 51 11.11 4.99 -19.91
N ALA A 52 9.86 5.41 -20.08
CA ALA A 52 9.45 6.34 -21.13
C ALA A 52 10.18 7.69 -20.99
N ALA A 53 10.24 8.25 -19.79
CA ALA A 53 10.96 9.49 -19.51
C ALA A 53 12.48 9.39 -19.77
N MET A 54 13.10 8.26 -19.43
CA MET A 54 14.52 8.03 -19.75
C MET A 54 14.73 7.90 -21.27
N GLN A 55 13.84 7.22 -21.99
CA GLN A 55 13.95 7.08 -23.44
C GLN A 55 13.79 8.43 -24.15
N THR A 56 12.84 9.26 -23.74
CA THR A 56 12.69 10.61 -24.30
C THR A 56 13.87 11.51 -23.95
N ALA A 57 14.34 11.49 -22.69
CA ALA A 57 15.46 12.32 -22.25
C ALA A 57 16.82 11.92 -22.84
N VAL A 58 17.09 10.63 -23.03
CA VAL A 58 18.41 10.13 -23.49
C VAL A 58 18.48 10.00 -25.01
N SER A 59 17.40 9.56 -25.67
CA SER A 59 17.42 9.27 -27.11
C SER A 59 16.65 10.28 -27.97
N GLY A 60 15.91 11.22 -27.35
CA GLY A 60 15.00 12.11 -28.07
C GLY A 60 13.76 11.40 -28.60
N ALA A 61 13.33 10.31 -27.93
CA ALA A 61 12.11 9.56 -28.27
C ALA A 61 10.84 10.43 -28.19
N ASP A 62 9.74 9.90 -28.73
CA ASP A 62 8.48 10.63 -28.92
C ASP A 62 7.92 11.23 -27.62
N PRO A 63 7.85 12.56 -27.49
CA PRO A 63 7.30 13.22 -26.30
C PRO A 63 5.83 12.88 -26.06
N HIS A 64 5.07 12.46 -27.08
CA HIS A 64 3.68 12.03 -26.88
C HIS A 64 3.57 10.76 -26.03
N ALA A 65 4.49 9.79 -26.21
CA ALA A 65 4.50 8.57 -25.41
C ALA A 65 4.80 8.84 -23.92
N MET A 66 5.63 9.85 -23.62
CA MET A 66 5.88 10.27 -22.24
C MET A 66 4.64 10.90 -21.61
N VAL A 67 3.92 11.75 -22.34
CA VAL A 67 2.70 12.38 -21.83
C VAL A 67 1.60 11.34 -21.60
N GLU A 68 1.46 10.36 -22.48
CA GLU A 68 0.53 9.23 -22.30
C GLU A 68 0.86 8.40 -21.05
N ALA A 69 2.13 8.05 -20.86
CA ALA A 69 2.57 7.32 -19.68
C ALA A 69 2.36 8.11 -18.38
N LEU A 70 2.58 9.43 -18.40
CA LEU A 70 2.32 10.31 -17.26
C LEU A 70 0.82 10.41 -16.94
N ALA A 71 -0.04 10.53 -17.95
CA ALA A 71 -1.49 10.56 -17.76
C ALA A 71 -2.01 9.26 -17.12
N GLN A 72 -1.44 8.11 -17.50
CA GLN A 72 -1.77 6.84 -16.86
C GLN A 72 -1.29 6.79 -15.40
N ALA A 73 -0.12 7.33 -15.10
CA ALA A 73 0.39 7.40 -13.73
C ALA A 73 -0.44 8.32 -12.82
N GLU A 74 -0.97 9.44 -13.35
CA GLU A 74 -1.85 10.36 -12.62
C GLU A 74 -3.13 9.68 -12.12
N LEU A 75 -3.78 8.87 -12.96
CA LEU A 75 -4.98 8.12 -12.55
C LEU A 75 -4.71 7.20 -11.36
N VAL A 76 -3.56 6.52 -11.36
CA VAL A 76 -3.19 5.62 -10.27
C VAL A 76 -2.80 6.40 -9.01
N LEU A 77 -2.18 7.57 -9.15
CA LEU A 77 -1.89 8.46 -8.03
C LEU A 77 -3.17 8.95 -7.35
N ASP A 78 -4.18 9.35 -8.10
CA ASP A 78 -5.49 9.77 -7.57
C ASP A 78 -6.16 8.65 -6.77
N ALA A 79 -6.09 7.42 -7.27
CA ALA A 79 -6.58 6.25 -6.55
C ALA A 79 -5.80 6.02 -5.24
N ALA A 80 -4.48 6.16 -5.26
CA ALA A 80 -3.64 6.02 -4.07
C ALA A 80 -3.94 7.07 -3.00
N VAL A 81 -4.15 8.33 -3.40
CA VAL A 81 -4.53 9.43 -2.49
C VAL A 81 -5.91 9.15 -1.90
N THR A 82 -6.87 8.69 -2.70
CA THR A 82 -8.20 8.31 -2.23
C THR A 82 -8.15 7.24 -1.14
N VAL A 83 -7.33 6.20 -1.34
CA VAL A 83 -7.14 5.15 -0.33
C VAL A 83 -6.51 5.73 0.95
N ARG A 84 -5.48 6.57 0.82
CA ARG A 84 -4.83 7.24 1.95
C ARG A 84 -5.81 8.08 2.76
N ASP A 85 -6.67 8.85 2.10
CA ASP A 85 -7.65 9.70 2.77
C ASP A 85 -8.72 8.87 3.50
N LYS A 86 -9.15 7.74 2.92
CA LYS A 86 -10.07 6.79 3.57
C LYS A 86 -9.46 6.13 4.81
N VAL A 87 -8.18 5.77 4.76
CA VAL A 87 -7.46 5.23 5.93
C VAL A 87 -7.34 6.27 7.04
N VAL A 88 -7.08 7.53 6.68
CA VAL A 88 -7.01 8.63 7.63
C VAL A 88 -8.37 8.92 8.27
N GLU A 89 -9.46 8.92 7.48
CA GLU A 89 -10.83 9.09 7.96
C GLU A 89 -11.20 7.99 8.98
N ALA A 90 -10.96 6.72 8.64
CA ALA A 90 -11.22 5.59 9.52
C ALA A 90 -10.38 5.65 10.82
N TYR A 91 -9.11 6.09 10.74
CA TYR A 91 -8.26 6.26 11.92
C TYR A 91 -8.75 7.39 12.82
N GLN A 92 -9.19 8.52 12.24
CA GLN A 92 -9.77 9.62 13.00
C GLN A 92 -11.12 9.25 13.63
N GLU A 93 -11.93 8.43 12.98
CA GLU A 93 -13.18 7.92 13.54
C GLU A 93 -12.92 7.01 14.75
N LEU A 94 -11.93 6.11 14.66
CA LEU A 94 -11.54 5.24 15.76
C LEU A 94 -11.04 6.03 16.99
N LEU A 95 -10.37 7.16 16.77
CA LEU A 95 -9.92 8.08 17.84
C LEU A 95 -11.00 9.03 18.35
N ARG A 96 -12.08 9.25 17.59
CA ARG A 96 -13.21 10.13 17.97
C ARG A 96 -14.25 9.42 18.83
N MET A 97 -14.22 8.10 18.92
CA MET A 97 -14.90 7.40 20.01
C MET A 97 -14.06 7.54 21.29
N PRO A 98 -14.47 8.34 22.28
CA PRO A 98 -13.80 8.34 23.57
C PRO A 98 -13.95 6.95 24.19
N VAL A 99 -12.83 6.42 24.70
CA VAL A 99 -12.82 5.31 25.67
C VAL A 99 -13.46 5.71 26.99
#